data_AF-A0A961B4J1-F1
#
_entry.id   AF-A0A961B4J1-F1
#
_cell.length_a   1.000
_cell.length_b   1.000
_cell.length_c   1.000
_cell.angle_alpha   90.00
_cell.angle_beta   90.00
_cell.angle_gamma   90.00
#
_symmetry.space_group_name_H-M   'P 1'
#
loop_
_entity.id
_entity.type
_entity.pdbx_description
1 polymer ?
#
loop_
_entity_poly.entity_id
_entity_poly.type
_entity_poly.pdbx_seq_one_letter_code
_entity_poly.pdbx_strand_id
1 'polypeptide(L)'
;MKTHTHHVASGGIRLMTLLIPILGLFCFEAPSRAIEPTIRKVVSGSSFQTDPRFGRRVALNDKWFVVGEPQFDGELVGQDDFGLVHVFDARTGKKVRTLTALTPTVNDRFGESLALCGDSIVIGAPNSTFG
;
A
#
# COMPACT_ATOMS: atom_id res chain seq x y z
N MET A 1 18.03 71.94 4.86
CA MET A 1 17.77 71.26 6.16
C MET A 1 16.51 70.42 5.99
N LYS A 2 16.54 69.15 6.42
CA LYS A 2 15.58 68.07 6.08
C LYS A 2 14.15 68.31 6.60
N THR A 3 13.25 67.42 6.14
CA THR A 3 11.93 66.98 6.68
C THR A 3 10.73 67.60 5.94
N HIS A 4 9.64 66.89 5.59
CA HIS A 4 9.23 65.50 5.76
C HIS A 4 8.10 65.20 4.73
N THR A 5 8.05 63.94 4.27
CA THR A 5 7.03 63.29 3.44
C THR A 5 5.60 63.48 3.98
N HIS A 6 4.59 63.60 3.10
CA HIS A 6 3.36 62.78 3.08
C HIS A 6 2.64 62.97 1.73
N HIS A 7 2.89 62.05 0.79
CA HIS A 7 2.14 61.96 -0.45
C HIS A 7 0.87 61.14 -0.16
N VAL A 8 -0.25 61.82 0.05
CA VAL A 8 -1.57 61.17 0.06
C VAL A 8 -2.00 61.02 -1.39
N ALA A 9 -2.03 59.78 -1.88
CA ALA A 9 -2.60 59.43 -3.17
C ALA A 9 -4.12 59.53 -3.09
N SER A 10 -4.73 60.36 -3.94
CA SER A 10 -6.18 60.40 -4.15
C SER A 10 -6.45 60.68 -5.62
N GLY A 11 -6.07 59.70 -6.46
CA GLY A 11 -6.52 59.63 -7.85
C GLY A 11 -8.01 59.30 -7.87
N GLY A 12 -8.82 60.26 -8.27
CA GLY A 12 -10.28 60.14 -8.27
C GLY A 12 -10.78 59.03 -9.20
N ILE A 13 -11.62 58.16 -8.67
CA ILE A 13 -12.51 57.32 -9.47
C ILE A 13 -13.85 58.04 -9.48
N ARG A 14 -14.18 58.67 -10.61
CA ARG A 14 -15.50 59.24 -10.84
C ARG A 14 -16.51 58.10 -10.85
N LEU A 15 -17.52 58.25 -10.01
CA LEU A 15 -18.70 57.42 -9.85
C LEU A 15 -19.41 57.22 -11.19
N MET A 16 -19.25 56.05 -11.81
CA MET A 16 -20.09 55.59 -12.91
C MET A 16 -20.68 54.24 -12.50
N THR A 17 -21.85 54.31 -11.88
CA THR A 17 -22.65 53.17 -11.45
C THR A 17 -23.11 52.38 -12.69
N LEU A 18 -22.43 51.28 -13.01
CA LEU A 18 -22.91 50.30 -14.00
C LEU A 18 -23.34 49.03 -13.24
N LEU A 19 -24.63 48.74 -13.34
CA LEU A 19 -25.36 47.69 -12.63
C LEU A 19 -24.98 46.30 -13.19
N ILE A 20 -24.16 45.53 -12.47
CA ILE A 20 -23.98 44.09 -12.71
C ILE A 20 -23.85 43.39 -11.35
N PRO A 21 -24.68 42.38 -11.05
CA PRO A 21 -24.07 41.07 -10.90
C PRO A 21 -24.80 40.06 -11.79
N ILE A 22 -24.04 39.59 -12.78
CA ILE A 22 -24.21 38.30 -13.45
C ILE A 22 -24.62 37.29 -12.38
N LEU A 23 -25.80 36.69 -12.54
CA LEU A 23 -26.26 35.57 -11.73
C LEU A 23 -25.29 34.43 -11.98
N GLY A 24 -24.22 34.40 -11.18
CA GLY A 24 -23.04 33.60 -11.38
C GLY A 24 -23.34 32.12 -11.21
N LEU A 25 -23.56 31.44 -12.33
CA LEU A 25 -23.29 30.02 -12.42
C LEU A 25 -21.76 29.84 -12.52
N PHE A 26 -21.06 30.13 -11.43
CA PHE A 26 -19.78 29.48 -11.19
C PHE A 26 -20.11 28.03 -10.86
N CYS A 27 -20.19 27.18 -11.88
CA CYS A 27 -19.92 25.76 -11.67
C CYS A 27 -18.46 25.69 -11.23
N PHE A 28 -18.21 25.80 -9.93
CA PHE A 28 -17.00 25.25 -9.35
C PHE A 28 -17.20 23.74 -9.44
N GLU A 29 -16.87 23.16 -10.59
CA GLU A 29 -16.58 21.75 -10.69
C GLU A 29 -15.40 21.54 -9.74
N ALA A 30 -15.71 21.17 -8.50
CA ALA A 30 -14.73 20.61 -7.61
C ALA A 30 -14.04 19.53 -8.44
N PRO A 31 -12.71 19.60 -8.65
CA PRO A 31 -12.05 18.53 -9.35
C PRO A 31 -12.36 17.30 -8.53
N SER A 32 -13.18 16.41 -9.09
CA SER A 32 -13.36 15.07 -8.53
C SER A 32 -11.97 14.49 -8.63
N ARG A 33 -11.22 14.60 -7.54
CA ARG A 33 -9.85 14.12 -7.43
C ARG A 33 -9.96 12.61 -7.52
N ALA A 34 -9.99 12.11 -8.75
CA ALA A 34 -9.93 10.70 -9.04
C ALA A 34 -8.67 10.21 -8.34
N ILE A 35 -8.84 9.37 -7.33
CA ILE A 35 -7.71 8.74 -6.67
C ILE A 35 -7.19 7.74 -7.69
N GLU A 36 -6.15 8.12 -8.44
CA GLU A 36 -5.50 7.16 -9.33
C GLU A 36 -4.84 6.08 -8.47
N PRO A 37 -5.19 4.80 -8.68
CA PRO A 37 -4.59 3.71 -7.93
C PRO A 37 -3.10 3.64 -8.27
N THR A 38 -2.25 3.57 -7.25
CA THR A 38 -0.83 3.27 -7.47
C THR A 38 -0.69 1.77 -7.74
N ILE A 39 -0.30 1.40 -8.96
CA ILE A 39 -0.06 0.00 -9.33
C ILE A 39 1.40 -0.36 -9.08
N ARG A 40 1.65 -1.46 -8.35
CA ARG A 40 3.00 -2.02 -8.14
C ARG A 40 2.99 -3.51 -8.39
N LYS A 41 3.96 -4.00 -9.17
CA LYS A 41 4.22 -5.44 -9.33
C LYS A 41 5.13 -5.91 -8.18
N VAL A 42 4.74 -6.99 -7.52
CA VAL A 42 5.50 -7.64 -6.46
C VAL A 42 5.78 -9.08 -6.88
N VAL A 43 6.99 -9.56 -6.64
CA VAL A 43 7.42 -10.91 -6.99
C VAL A 43 8.09 -11.56 -5.78
N SER A 44 7.99 -12.88 -5.64
CA SER A 44 8.56 -13.64 -4.51
C SER A 44 10.06 -13.38 -4.31
N GLY A 45 10.77 -13.29 -5.42
CA GLY A 45 12.23 -13.25 -5.46
C GLY A 45 12.87 -14.63 -5.27
N SER A 46 12.09 -15.72 -5.16
CA SER A 46 12.60 -17.08 -5.17
C SER A 46 13.10 -17.44 -6.58
N SER A 47 14.31 -18.01 -6.65
CA SER A 47 14.91 -18.55 -7.88
C SER A 47 14.46 -19.98 -8.18
N PHE A 48 13.57 -20.55 -7.36
CA PHE A 48 13.09 -21.91 -7.49
C PHE A 48 12.05 -22.01 -8.61
N GLN A 49 12.34 -22.88 -9.59
CA GLN A 49 11.68 -22.95 -10.90
C GLN A 49 10.41 -23.82 -10.93
N THR A 50 9.91 -24.31 -9.81
CA THR A 50 8.69 -25.12 -9.76
C THR A 50 7.57 -24.33 -9.10
N ASP A 51 6.75 -23.67 -9.94
CA ASP A 51 5.49 -22.99 -9.59
C ASP A 51 5.38 -22.50 -8.13
N PRO A 52 6.25 -21.58 -7.67
CA PRO A 52 6.06 -20.96 -6.38
C PRO A 52 4.76 -20.19 -6.46
N ARG A 53 3.71 -20.72 -5.84
CA ARG A 53 2.35 -20.16 -5.79
C ARG A 53 2.30 -18.89 -4.93
N PHE A 54 3.28 -18.02 -5.11
CA PHE A 54 3.36 -16.68 -4.59
C PHE A 54 2.12 -15.92 -5.04
N GLY A 55 1.44 -15.29 -4.08
CA GLY A 55 0.18 -14.61 -4.37
C GLY A 55 -1.04 -15.52 -4.26
N ARG A 56 -0.88 -16.82 -3.94
CA ARG A 56 -2.03 -17.71 -3.72
C ARG A 56 -2.92 -17.25 -2.58
N ARG A 57 -2.34 -16.55 -1.60
CA ARG A 57 -3.06 -15.88 -0.52
C ARG A 57 -2.48 -14.49 -0.33
N VAL A 58 -3.36 -13.53 -0.05
CA VAL A 58 -2.98 -12.16 0.29
C VAL A 58 -3.86 -11.65 1.43
N ALA A 59 -3.28 -10.84 2.30
CA ALA A 59 -4.01 -10.02 3.26
C ALA A 59 -3.32 -8.67 3.39
N LEU A 60 -4.07 -7.60 3.63
CA LEU A 60 -3.50 -6.24 3.77
C LEU A 60 -4.16 -5.44 4.87
N ASN A 61 -3.40 -4.52 5.45
CA ASN A 61 -3.86 -3.42 6.30
C ASN A 61 -3.06 -2.15 5.91
N ASP A 62 -3.20 -1.08 6.68
CA ASP A 62 -2.56 0.21 6.38
C ASP A 62 -1.02 0.18 6.44
N LYS A 63 -0.44 -0.81 7.12
CA LYS A 63 1.00 -0.91 7.38
C LYS A 63 1.67 -1.94 6.49
N TRP A 64 1.03 -3.10 6.31
CA TRP A 64 1.58 -4.23 5.59
C TRP A 64 0.57 -4.85 4.64
N PHE A 65 1.07 -5.39 3.53
CA PHE A 65 0.42 -6.52 2.89
C PHE A 65 1.32 -7.74 3.00
N VAL A 66 0.68 -8.89 3.14
CA VAL A 66 1.33 -10.18 3.24
C VAL A 66 0.93 -11.04 2.06
N VAL A 67 1.88 -11.81 1.55
CA VAL A 67 1.71 -12.68 0.40
C VAL A 67 2.16 -14.08 0.77
N GLY A 68 1.23 -15.04 0.69
CA GLY A 68 1.51 -16.44 0.93
C GLY A 68 2.09 -17.13 -0.31
N GLU A 69 3.06 -17.97 -0.06
CA GLU A 69 3.61 -18.98 -0.97
C GLU A 69 3.60 -20.36 -0.29
N PRO A 70 2.42 -20.87 0.10
CA PRO A 70 2.25 -22.10 0.88
C PRO A 70 2.72 -23.41 0.21
N GLN A 71 3.27 -23.36 -1.01
CA GLN A 71 3.76 -24.53 -1.75
C GLN A 71 5.19 -24.29 -2.21
N PHE A 72 5.90 -23.51 -1.41
CA PHE A 72 7.32 -23.36 -1.51
C PHE A 72 7.97 -24.67 -1.04
N ASP A 73 8.78 -25.24 -1.93
CA ASP A 73 9.67 -26.35 -1.62
C ASP A 73 10.99 -25.80 -1.07
N GLY A 74 11.58 -26.49 -0.10
CA GLY A 74 12.88 -26.19 0.46
C GLY A 74 14.03 -26.50 -0.52
N GLU A 75 15.25 -26.18 -0.10
CA GLU A 75 16.45 -26.35 -0.95
C GLU A 75 16.88 -27.82 -1.07
N LEU A 76 16.51 -28.67 -0.11
CA LEU A 76 16.89 -30.07 -0.08
C LEU A 76 15.79 -30.96 -0.64
N VAL A 77 16.18 -32.08 -1.26
CA VAL A 77 15.25 -33.10 -1.77
C VAL A 77 14.35 -33.61 -0.64
N GLY A 78 13.05 -33.68 -0.90
CA GLY A 78 12.04 -34.12 0.06
C GLY A 78 11.55 -33.02 1.01
N GLN A 79 11.94 -31.76 0.78
CA GLN A 79 11.39 -30.61 1.49
C GLN A 79 10.19 -30.00 0.76
N ASP A 80 9.17 -30.80 0.48
CA ASP A 80 8.05 -30.35 -0.35
C ASP A 80 7.00 -29.60 0.48
N ASP A 81 6.41 -28.54 -0.09
CA ASP A 81 5.26 -27.81 0.45
C ASP A 81 5.44 -27.26 1.90
N PHE A 82 6.64 -26.77 2.24
CA PHE A 82 6.94 -26.14 3.54
C PHE A 82 6.18 -24.82 3.72
N GLY A 83 6.12 -24.05 2.63
CA GLY A 83 5.41 -22.78 2.57
C GLY A 83 6.17 -21.59 3.16
N LEU A 84 5.93 -20.41 2.56
CA LEU A 84 6.47 -19.13 3.01
C LEU A 84 5.38 -18.07 3.11
N VAL A 85 5.62 -17.04 3.92
CA VAL A 85 4.85 -15.79 3.89
C VAL A 85 5.78 -14.60 3.76
N HIS A 86 5.55 -13.77 2.76
CA HIS A 86 6.33 -12.56 2.52
C HIS A 86 5.56 -11.34 3.04
N VAL A 87 6.21 -10.53 3.86
CA VAL A 87 5.65 -9.30 4.42
C VAL A 87 6.26 -8.12 3.67
N PHE A 88 5.40 -7.20 3.24
CA PHE A 88 5.79 -5.98 2.53
C PHE A 88 5.21 -4.76 3.22
N ASP A 89 5.94 -3.65 3.15
CA ASP A 89 5.45 -2.34 3.57
C ASP A 89 4.40 -1.86 2.56
N ALA A 90 3.18 -1.58 3.03
CA ALA A 90 2.04 -1.28 2.16
C ALA A 90 2.21 0.03 1.38
N ARG A 91 2.97 0.99 1.93
CA ARG A 91 3.16 2.30 1.32
C ARG A 91 4.22 2.28 0.23
N THR A 92 5.32 1.58 0.48
CA THR A 92 6.51 1.57 -0.39
C THR A 92 6.57 0.35 -1.31
N GLY A 93 5.85 -0.73 -0.98
CA GLY A 93 5.94 -2.02 -1.67
C GLY A 93 7.24 -2.77 -1.40
N LYS A 94 8.09 -2.30 -0.48
CA LYS A 94 9.36 -2.94 -0.15
C LYS A 94 9.14 -4.17 0.73
N LYS A 95 9.83 -5.26 0.42
CA LYS A 95 9.84 -6.47 1.24
C LYS A 95 10.46 -6.14 2.59
N VAL A 96 9.72 -6.40 3.66
CA VAL A 96 10.15 -6.22 5.05
C VAL A 96 10.86 -7.48 5.51
N ARG A 97 10.24 -8.65 5.28
CA ARG A 97 10.82 -9.97 5.62
C ARG A 97 10.06 -11.12 4.95
N THR A 98 10.68 -12.29 4.97
CA THR A 98 10.01 -13.58 4.76
C THR A 98 9.83 -14.25 6.13
N LEU A 99 8.70 -14.92 6.31
CA LEU A 99 8.35 -15.73 7.47
C LEU A 99 8.25 -17.20 7.04
N THR A 100 8.74 -18.08 7.89
CA THR A 100 8.67 -19.54 7.80
C THR A 100 8.00 -20.05 9.07
N ALA A 101 7.47 -21.28 9.04
CA ALA A 101 7.13 -21.97 10.27
C ALA A 101 8.38 -22.13 11.16
N LEU A 102 8.18 -22.14 12.49
CA LEU A 102 9.27 -22.32 13.46
C LEU A 102 9.85 -23.73 13.42
N THR A 103 8.97 -24.72 13.22
CA THR A 103 9.28 -26.15 13.12
C THR A 103 8.63 -26.70 11.85
N PRO A 104 9.15 -26.33 10.67
CA PRO A 104 8.49 -26.68 9.42
C PRO A 104 8.58 -28.18 9.16
N THR A 105 7.45 -28.79 8.85
CA THR A 105 7.37 -30.18 8.40
C THR A 105 7.10 -30.27 6.90
N VAL A 106 7.36 -31.43 6.31
CA VAL A 106 6.92 -31.68 4.93
C VAL A 106 5.41 -31.48 4.84
N ASN A 107 4.97 -30.81 3.77
CA ASN A 107 3.56 -30.54 3.49
C ASN A 107 2.85 -29.67 4.55
N ASP A 108 3.57 -28.90 5.36
CA ASP A 108 3.01 -28.02 6.40
C ASP A 108 2.09 -26.92 5.81
N ARG A 109 2.41 -26.47 4.60
CA ARG A 109 1.68 -25.44 3.84
C ARG A 109 1.52 -24.14 4.61
N PHE A 110 2.59 -23.71 5.28
CA PHE A 110 2.62 -22.44 6.00
C PHE A 110 2.27 -21.28 5.06
N GLY A 111 1.25 -20.49 5.40
CA GLY A 111 0.73 -19.43 4.54
C GLY A 111 -0.50 -19.81 3.72
N GLU A 112 -1.12 -20.98 3.98
CA GLU A 112 -2.36 -21.42 3.32
C GLU A 112 -3.56 -20.52 3.66
N SER A 113 -3.53 -19.85 4.81
CA SER A 113 -4.50 -18.83 5.21
C SER A 113 -3.79 -17.68 5.90
N LEU A 114 -4.23 -16.44 5.62
CA LEU A 114 -3.63 -15.22 6.14
C LEU A 114 -4.71 -14.29 6.68
N ALA A 115 -4.45 -13.66 7.83
CA ALA A 115 -5.24 -12.54 8.32
C ALA A 115 -4.34 -11.50 9.00
N LEU A 116 -4.74 -10.24 8.92
CA LEU A 116 -4.08 -9.12 9.58
C LEU A 116 -5.05 -8.45 10.55
N CYS A 117 -4.60 -8.21 11.77
CA CYS A 117 -5.35 -7.47 12.79
C CYS A 117 -4.39 -6.58 13.57
N GLY A 118 -4.50 -5.26 13.39
CA GLY A 118 -3.53 -4.31 13.94
C GLY A 118 -2.10 -4.65 13.52
N ASP A 119 -1.23 -4.88 14.49
CA ASP A 119 0.17 -5.28 14.27
C ASP A 119 0.38 -6.81 14.24
N SER A 120 -0.69 -7.60 14.30
CA SER A 120 -0.60 -9.07 14.26
C SER A 120 -0.84 -9.63 12.87
N ILE A 121 -0.04 -10.64 12.53
CA ILE A 121 -0.17 -11.47 11.32
C ILE A 121 -0.54 -12.87 11.78
N VAL A 122 -1.74 -13.34 11.44
CA VAL A 122 -2.16 -14.72 11.67
C VAL A 122 -1.89 -15.52 10.42
N ILE A 123 -1.17 -16.63 10.57
CA ILE A 123 -0.73 -17.49 9.48
C ILE A 123 -1.19 -18.91 9.80
N GLY A 124 -1.95 -19.50 8.89
CA GLY A 124 -2.35 -20.91 8.98
C GLY A 124 -1.35 -21.83 8.30
N ALA A 125 -1.18 -22.99 8.90
CA ALA A 125 -0.43 -24.13 8.39
C ALA A 125 -1.27 -25.38 8.72
N PRO A 126 -2.29 -25.69 7.90
CA PRO A 126 -3.35 -26.65 8.27
C PRO A 126 -2.86 -28.10 8.38
N ASN A 127 -1.70 -28.39 7.80
CA ASN A 127 -1.08 -29.70 7.83
C ASN A 127 0.06 -29.78 8.86
N SER A 128 0.26 -28.71 9.64
CA SER A 128 1.26 -28.68 10.69
C SER A 128 0.95 -29.76 11.71
N THR A 129 1.97 -30.57 11.99
CA THR A 129 1.93 -31.50 13.10
C THR A 129 2.71 -30.88 14.25
N PHE A 130 2.13 -30.88 15.45
CA PHE A 130 2.90 -30.57 16.65
C PHE A 130 3.92 -31.70 16.82
N GLY A 131 5.20 -31.38 16.63
CA GLY A 131 6.34 -32.26 16.91
C GLY A 131 6.89 -32.02 18.30
#